data_AF-A0A8C7E639-F1
#
_entry.id   AF-A0A8C7E639-F1
#
_cell.length_a   1.000
_cell.length_b   1.000
_cell.length_c   1.000
_cell.angle_alpha   90.00
_cell.angle_beta   90.00
_cell.angle_gamma   90.00
#
_symmetry.space_group_name_H-M   'P 1'
#
loop_
_entity.id
_entity.type
_entity.pdbx_description
1 polymer ?
#
loop_
_entity_poly.entity_id
_entity_poly.type
_entity_poly.pdbx_seq_one_letter_code
_entity_poly.pdbx_strand_id
1 'polypeptide(L)'
;MRWWLKAWGRWRETAFWPEYSWQPQRSTGLRNYQASFPWEQYPSLRGGDIPGRSRGKPLVPCRWNHAKEAEGELSFLSIVESYCDRAERVVEKELVKRLRTPKDENERMLWVRGVLDAIRSCGHVLEVAFPIRRDNGCWELIKGCRAQHSQHRLPCKGGIRYSKSVSADEVKALAALMTYKCAVVDVPFGGSKAGVTIEPKNYSVSIAGPGIDVAAPDINTGEREMSWIADTYAWTLGHKDINSYACVTGKPISQGGIHGRPSATGRGILHGIENYINNATYMNLIGLKTGLSGKTFVLQGFGNVGFHSMRYLQRYGACCICVEEVDGAIYNTDGIDSNELQYYKQEHGTIVGFPKAKKLEGSALEVPCDILIPAAIEKQLTKENAHRVQAKIIAEGANGPTTPDAHDIFLQRKILVLPDLYINAGGVTVSFFEWLKNLNHVSYGRLTFKYERDSNYHLLMSVQQSLERKFRKSCGSIPIIPTPEFQARIAGASEKDIVHCGLAFTMERSARQIMSIATKYNLGLDQRTAAYICAIEKIFKTYIEASFIY
;
A
#
# COMPACT_ATOMS: atom_id res chain seq x y z
N MET A 1 45.23 8.68 -1.63
CA MET A 1 45.00 9.37 -2.93
C MET A 1 46.09 9.18 -3.99
N ARG A 2 47.41 9.24 -3.69
CA ARG A 2 48.47 8.98 -4.70
C ARG A 2 48.60 7.52 -5.18
N TRP A 3 48.04 6.56 -4.44
CA TRP A 3 48.01 5.13 -4.85
C TRP A 3 46.91 4.83 -5.88
N TRP A 4 45.80 5.58 -5.84
CA TRP A 4 44.65 5.40 -6.74
C TRP A 4 44.95 5.90 -8.18
N LEU A 5 45.74 6.98 -8.31
CA LEU A 5 46.15 7.53 -9.61
C LEU A 5 47.16 6.63 -10.36
N LYS A 6 47.98 5.85 -9.65
CA LYS A 6 48.90 4.89 -10.29
C LYS A 6 48.21 3.61 -10.79
N ALA A 7 47.09 3.23 -10.18
CA ALA A 7 46.28 2.08 -10.62
C ALA A 7 45.45 2.41 -11.88
N TRP A 8 45.02 3.66 -12.03
CA TRP A 8 44.19 4.08 -13.17
C TRP A 8 45.00 4.28 -14.48
N GLY A 9 46.28 4.66 -14.38
CA GLY A 9 47.16 4.82 -15.54
C GLY A 9 47.51 3.52 -16.26
N ARG A 10 47.55 2.38 -15.56
CA ARG A 10 47.88 1.06 -16.16
C ARG A 10 46.68 0.34 -16.79
N TRP A 11 45.45 0.80 -16.53
CA TRP A 11 44.22 0.20 -17.07
C TRP A 11 43.80 0.76 -18.44
N ARG A 12 44.44 1.84 -18.91
CA ARG A 12 44.15 2.44 -20.24
C ARG A 12 44.84 1.74 -21.41
N GLU A 13 45.90 0.97 -21.18
CA GLU A 13 46.73 0.40 -22.26
C GLU A 13 46.41 -1.08 -22.60
N THR A 14 45.47 -1.73 -21.91
CA THR A 14 45.23 -3.18 -22.07
C THR A 14 43.80 -3.59 -22.41
N ALA A 15 42.90 -2.66 -22.72
CA ALA A 15 41.51 -3.01 -22.99
C ALA A 15 40.84 -2.13 -24.05
N PHE A 16 41.43 -1.95 -25.23
CA PHE A 16 40.69 -1.55 -26.43
C PHE A 16 41.38 -2.07 -27.71
N TRP A 17 40.61 -2.80 -28.52
CA TRP A 17 40.87 -3.37 -29.85
C TRP A 17 41.68 -4.69 -29.89
N PRO A 18 41.05 -5.76 -30.41
CA PRO A 18 41.38 -6.10 -31.78
C PRO A 18 40.18 -6.00 -32.72
N GLU A 19 40.49 -5.48 -33.90
CA GLU A 19 39.69 -5.44 -35.12
C GLU A 19 39.02 -6.79 -35.39
N TYR A 20 37.69 -6.80 -35.58
CA TYR A 20 37.01 -7.88 -36.26
C TYR A 20 36.35 -7.34 -37.52
N SER A 21 36.94 -7.73 -38.66
CA SER A 21 36.42 -7.58 -40.00
C SER A 21 35.24 -8.54 -40.22
N TRP A 22 34.19 -8.06 -40.88
CA TRP A 22 33.07 -8.90 -41.28
C TRP A 22 33.46 -9.73 -42.51
N GLN A 23 33.56 -11.06 -42.35
CA GLN A 23 33.50 -12.00 -43.47
C GLN A 23 32.16 -12.76 -43.43
N PRO A 24 31.41 -12.84 -44.55
CA PRO A 24 30.17 -13.59 -44.61
C PRO A 24 30.47 -15.08 -44.84
N GLN A 25 30.42 -15.89 -43.79
CA GLN A 25 30.39 -17.35 -43.96
C GLN A 25 28.95 -17.84 -44.16
N ARG A 26 28.69 -18.35 -45.38
CA ARG A 26 27.55 -19.24 -45.66
C ARG A 26 27.80 -20.60 -44.99
N SER A 27 26.86 -21.05 -44.17
CA SER A 27 26.60 -22.48 -43.91
C SER A 27 25.18 -22.60 -43.34
N THR A 28 24.20 -23.10 -44.11
CA THR A 28 23.76 -24.51 -44.17
C THR A 28 23.50 -25.13 -42.79
N GLY A 29 22.22 -25.28 -42.43
CA GLY A 29 21.77 -26.20 -41.38
C GLY A 29 20.94 -25.56 -40.26
N LEU A 30 19.69 -25.19 -40.56
CA LEU A 30 18.68 -24.99 -39.51
C LEU A 30 18.39 -26.35 -38.85
N ARG A 31 19.02 -26.63 -37.70
CA ARG A 31 18.48 -27.60 -36.73
C ARG A 31 17.41 -26.88 -35.92
N ASN A 32 16.16 -27.24 -36.16
CA ASN A 32 15.02 -26.80 -35.38
C ASN A 32 15.20 -27.23 -33.91
N TYR A 33 15.41 -26.28 -33.01
CA TYR A 33 15.07 -26.46 -31.60
C TYR A 33 13.60 -26.05 -31.44
N GLN A 34 12.70 -27.02 -31.48
CA GLN A 34 11.32 -26.84 -31.03
C GLN A 34 11.33 -26.81 -29.50
N ALA A 35 10.94 -25.68 -28.92
CA ALA A 35 10.52 -25.63 -27.53
C ALA A 35 9.16 -26.31 -27.43
N SER A 36 9.11 -27.48 -26.77
CA SER A 36 7.86 -28.18 -26.49
C SER A 36 7.14 -27.49 -25.33
N PHE A 37 5.97 -26.92 -25.60
CA PHE A 37 5.11 -26.32 -24.59
C PHE A 37 4.00 -27.29 -24.17
N PRO A 38 3.53 -27.29 -22.91
CA PRO A 38 2.60 -28.30 -22.37
C PRO A 38 1.21 -28.36 -23.03
N TRP A 39 0.89 -27.46 -23.97
CA TRP A 39 -0.38 -27.45 -24.70
C TRP A 39 -0.34 -28.13 -26.08
N GLU A 40 0.80 -28.69 -26.50
CA GLU A 40 0.95 -29.39 -27.81
C GLU A 40 0.26 -30.77 -27.87
N GLN A 41 -0.53 -31.18 -26.87
CA GLN A 41 -1.26 -32.46 -26.86
C GLN A 41 -2.72 -32.37 -27.34
N TYR A 42 -3.06 -31.43 -28.24
CA TYR A 42 -4.34 -31.46 -28.95
C TYR A 42 -4.11 -31.56 -30.46
N PRO A 43 -4.81 -32.48 -31.16
CA PRO A 43 -4.58 -32.71 -32.57
C PRO A 43 -4.90 -31.45 -33.39
N SER A 44 -3.97 -31.07 -34.26
CA SER A 44 -4.09 -29.95 -35.18
C SER A 44 -5.26 -30.17 -36.14
N LEU A 45 -6.29 -29.33 -36.06
CA LEU A 45 -7.31 -29.23 -37.10
C LEU A 45 -6.73 -28.37 -38.23
N ARG A 46 -6.33 -29.02 -39.33
CA ARG A 46 -6.08 -28.33 -40.61
C ARG A 46 -7.42 -27.86 -41.18
N GLY A 47 -7.37 -26.71 -41.86
CA GLY A 47 -8.53 -26.09 -42.50
C GLY A 47 -9.19 -26.97 -43.56
N GLY A 48 -10.51 -26.83 -43.64
CA GLY A 48 -11.38 -27.55 -44.56
C GLY A 48 -12.30 -28.51 -43.82
N ASP A 49 -13.45 -28.00 -43.37
CA ASP A 49 -14.75 -28.69 -43.37
C ASP A 49 -15.70 -27.98 -42.39
N ILE A 50 -16.66 -27.23 -42.95
CA ILE A 50 -17.93 -26.92 -42.27
C ILE A 50 -18.93 -27.92 -42.83
N PRO A 51 -19.43 -28.87 -42.02
CA PRO A 51 -20.87 -28.87 -41.79
C PRO A 51 -21.31 -29.41 -40.42
N GLY A 52 -22.40 -28.83 -39.90
CA GLY A 52 -23.30 -29.51 -38.98
C GLY A 52 -23.29 -28.97 -37.55
N ARG A 53 -24.46 -28.49 -37.11
CA ARG A 53 -24.81 -28.23 -35.71
C ARG A 53 -24.59 -29.48 -34.86
N SER A 54 -23.37 -29.74 -34.39
CA SER A 54 -23.16 -30.59 -33.23
C SER A 54 -23.39 -29.74 -31.99
N ARG A 55 -24.34 -30.14 -31.13
CA ARG A 55 -24.51 -29.59 -29.78
C ARG A 55 -23.16 -29.65 -29.07
N GLY A 56 -22.43 -28.54 -29.07
CA GLY A 56 -21.11 -28.44 -28.46
C GLY A 56 -21.24 -28.84 -27.00
N LYS A 57 -20.37 -29.74 -26.55
CA LYS A 57 -20.15 -29.95 -25.12
C LYS A 57 -19.93 -28.56 -24.50
N PRO A 58 -20.57 -28.23 -23.37
CA PRO A 58 -20.33 -26.94 -22.75
C PRO A 58 -18.82 -26.79 -22.57
N LEU A 59 -18.27 -25.67 -23.07
CA LEU A 59 -16.90 -25.28 -22.80
C LEU A 59 -16.73 -25.32 -21.29
N VAL A 60 -16.06 -26.35 -20.78
CA VAL A 60 -15.75 -26.47 -19.36
C VAL A 60 -14.75 -25.34 -19.11
N PRO A 61 -15.10 -24.30 -18.34
CA PRO A 61 -14.15 -23.25 -18.03
C PRO A 61 -12.95 -23.89 -17.35
N CYS A 62 -11.75 -23.32 -17.50
CA CYS A 62 -10.63 -23.59 -16.61
C CYS A 62 -11.09 -23.25 -15.18
N ARG A 63 -11.73 -24.19 -14.50
CA ARG A 63 -12.04 -24.08 -13.08
C ARG A 63 -10.72 -24.20 -12.36
N TRP A 64 -10.12 -23.07 -12.04
CA TRP A 64 -9.41 -22.98 -10.78
C TRP A 64 -10.41 -23.40 -9.71
N ASN A 65 -10.09 -24.49 -9.01
CA ASN A 65 -10.85 -24.85 -7.82
C ASN A 65 -10.77 -23.63 -6.91
N HIS A 66 -11.91 -22.97 -6.67
CA HIS A 66 -12.04 -22.03 -5.55
C HIS A 66 -11.28 -22.59 -4.37
N ALA A 67 -10.50 -21.76 -3.67
CA ALA A 67 -9.71 -22.21 -2.54
C ALA A 67 -10.60 -23.13 -1.69
N LYS A 68 -10.32 -24.44 -1.76
CA LYS A 68 -11.03 -25.41 -0.92
C LYS A 68 -10.75 -24.98 0.50
N GLU A 69 -11.72 -25.15 1.39
CA GLU A 69 -11.47 -25.12 2.83
C GLU A 69 -10.32 -26.10 3.08
N ALA A 70 -9.10 -25.57 3.17
CA ALA A 70 -7.91 -26.36 3.33
C ALA A 70 -7.86 -26.73 4.80
N GLU A 71 -7.89 -28.02 5.11
CA GLU A 71 -7.53 -28.50 6.43
C GLU A 71 -6.03 -28.25 6.62
N GLY A 72 -5.67 -27.07 7.16
CA GLY A 72 -4.28 -26.65 7.40
C GLY A 72 -4.09 -25.13 7.44
N GLU A 73 -2.92 -24.67 7.89
CA GLU A 73 -2.58 -23.23 7.85
C GLU A 73 -2.51 -22.72 6.40
N LEU A 74 -3.38 -21.78 6.05
CA LEU A 74 -3.39 -21.17 4.72
C LEU A 74 -2.09 -20.41 4.45
N SER A 75 -1.55 -20.55 3.24
CA SER A 75 -0.47 -19.69 2.77
C SER A 75 -0.92 -18.22 2.74
N PHE A 76 0.01 -17.27 2.81
CA PHE A 76 -0.40 -15.86 2.81
C PHE A 76 -1.06 -15.45 1.49
N LEU A 77 -0.59 -15.98 0.37
CA LEU A 77 -1.20 -15.77 -0.93
C LEU A 77 -2.64 -16.32 -0.96
N SER A 78 -2.84 -17.54 -0.46
CA SER A 78 -4.17 -18.16 -0.40
C SER A 78 -5.16 -17.37 0.46
N ILE A 79 -4.70 -16.68 1.52
CA ILE A 79 -5.54 -15.77 2.31
C ILE A 79 -6.01 -14.59 1.45
N VAL A 80 -5.10 -13.95 0.72
CA VAL A 80 -5.44 -12.81 -0.15
C VAL A 80 -6.38 -13.24 -1.27
N GLU A 81 -6.10 -14.37 -1.90
CA GLU A 81 -6.95 -14.97 -2.95
C GLU A 81 -8.34 -15.33 -2.41
N SER A 82 -8.45 -15.86 -1.19
CA SER A 82 -9.74 -16.16 -0.57
C SER A 82 -10.61 -14.92 -0.39
N TYR A 83 -10.02 -13.77 -0.04
CA TYR A 83 -10.77 -12.52 0.06
C TYR A 83 -11.16 -11.97 -1.30
N CYS A 84 -10.28 -12.10 -2.30
CA CYS A 84 -10.59 -11.76 -3.70
C CYS A 84 -11.76 -12.61 -4.21
N ASP A 85 -11.70 -13.93 -4.03
CA ASP A 85 -12.75 -14.90 -4.37
C ASP A 85 -14.11 -14.52 -3.78
N ARG A 86 -14.15 -14.12 -2.50
CA ARG A 86 -15.41 -13.70 -1.84
C ARG A 86 -16.02 -12.49 -2.54
N ALA A 87 -15.21 -11.49 -2.90
CA ALA A 87 -15.69 -10.31 -3.60
C ALA A 87 -16.12 -10.60 -5.04
N GLU A 88 -15.35 -11.43 -5.76
CA GLU A 88 -15.66 -11.86 -7.12
C GLU A 88 -17.03 -12.54 -7.20
N ARG A 89 -17.35 -13.45 -6.27
CA ARG A 89 -18.66 -14.12 -6.21
C ARG A 89 -19.83 -13.16 -6.06
N VAL A 90 -19.62 -12.01 -5.40
CA VAL A 90 -20.65 -10.98 -5.23
C VAL A 90 -20.82 -10.14 -6.50
N VAL A 91 -19.71 -9.74 -7.13
CA VAL A 91 -19.73 -8.76 -8.22
C VAL A 91 -19.82 -9.37 -9.62
N GLU A 92 -19.51 -10.65 -9.81
CA GLU A 92 -19.44 -11.32 -11.13
C GLU A 92 -20.67 -11.05 -11.99
N LYS A 93 -21.88 -11.28 -11.45
CA LYS A 93 -23.15 -11.05 -12.17
C LYS A 93 -23.33 -9.60 -12.61
N GLU A 94 -22.87 -8.66 -11.80
CA GLU A 94 -22.92 -7.24 -12.12
C GLU A 94 -21.89 -6.87 -13.20
N LEU A 95 -20.69 -7.44 -13.14
CA LEU A 95 -19.65 -7.23 -14.17
C LEU A 95 -20.11 -7.75 -15.53
N VAL A 96 -20.75 -8.92 -15.58
CA VAL A 96 -21.33 -9.50 -16.82
C VAL A 96 -22.37 -8.56 -17.41
N LYS A 97 -23.25 -7.97 -16.57
CA LYS A 97 -24.28 -7.01 -17.02
C LYS A 97 -23.68 -5.72 -17.57
N ARG A 98 -22.52 -5.28 -17.07
CA ARG A 98 -21.83 -4.06 -17.53
C ARG A 98 -21.21 -4.24 -18.92
N LEU A 99 -20.89 -5.46 -19.32
CA LEU A 99 -20.37 -5.75 -20.66
C LEU A 99 -21.47 -5.69 -21.71
N ARG A 100 -21.27 -4.83 -22.72
CA ARG A 100 -22.14 -4.71 -23.90
C ARG A 100 -21.77 -5.67 -25.03
N THR A 101 -20.52 -6.09 -25.05
CA THR A 101 -19.94 -7.01 -26.05
C THR A 101 -19.09 -8.04 -25.34
N PRO A 102 -19.14 -9.34 -25.73
CA PRO A 102 -19.99 -9.93 -26.77
C PRO A 102 -21.50 -9.89 -26.47
N LYS A 103 -22.36 -10.10 -27.47
CA LYS A 103 -23.83 -10.14 -27.27
C LYS A 103 -24.28 -11.40 -26.52
N ASP A 104 -23.56 -12.50 -26.71
CA ASP A 104 -23.82 -13.76 -26.03
C ASP A 104 -23.48 -13.65 -24.53
N GLU A 105 -24.38 -14.12 -23.67
CA GLU A 105 -24.21 -14.03 -22.22
C GLU A 105 -23.14 -15.00 -21.71
N ASN A 106 -23.02 -16.19 -22.31
CA ASN A 106 -21.99 -17.15 -21.90
C ASN A 106 -20.60 -16.65 -22.26
N GLU A 107 -20.42 -16.06 -23.45
CA GLU A 107 -19.17 -15.41 -23.84
C GLU A 107 -18.82 -14.25 -22.90
N ARG A 108 -19.79 -13.41 -22.51
CA ARG A 108 -19.55 -12.36 -21.50
C ARG A 108 -19.12 -12.95 -20.16
N MET A 109 -19.77 -14.02 -19.69
CA MET A 109 -19.36 -14.70 -18.46
C MET A 109 -17.94 -15.23 -18.54
N LEU A 110 -17.58 -15.91 -19.64
CA LEU A 110 -16.23 -16.44 -19.85
C LEU A 110 -15.19 -15.31 -19.89
N TRP A 111 -15.51 -14.20 -20.56
CA TRP A 111 -14.63 -13.03 -20.61
C TRP A 111 -14.44 -12.40 -19.24
N VAL A 112 -15.52 -12.18 -18.46
CA VAL A 112 -15.44 -11.65 -17.09
C VAL A 112 -14.52 -12.52 -16.25
N ARG A 113 -14.72 -13.84 -16.27
CA ARG A 113 -13.88 -14.78 -15.51
C ARG A 113 -12.42 -14.73 -15.94
N GLY A 114 -12.15 -14.69 -17.24
CA GLY A 114 -10.78 -14.54 -17.76
C GLY A 114 -10.10 -13.26 -17.28
N VAL A 115 -10.85 -12.15 -17.18
CA VAL A 115 -10.32 -10.90 -16.62
C VAL A 115 -10.10 -10.97 -15.12
N LEU A 116 -11.01 -11.59 -14.36
CA LEU A 116 -10.83 -11.78 -12.93
C LEU A 116 -9.60 -12.68 -12.64
N ASP A 117 -9.41 -13.74 -13.43
CA ASP A 117 -8.22 -14.60 -13.34
C ASP A 117 -6.93 -13.82 -13.62
N ALA A 118 -6.95 -12.91 -14.60
CA ALA A 118 -5.82 -12.04 -14.91
C ALA A 118 -5.57 -11.00 -13.80
N ILE A 119 -6.61 -10.47 -13.16
CA ILE A 119 -6.50 -9.54 -12.03
C ILE A 119 -5.91 -10.21 -10.79
N ARG A 120 -6.16 -11.51 -10.60
CA ARG A 120 -5.66 -12.30 -9.48
C ARG A 120 -4.21 -12.73 -9.65
N SER A 121 -3.80 -12.99 -10.88
CA SER A 121 -2.49 -13.56 -11.18
C SER A 121 -1.40 -12.50 -11.07
N CYS A 122 -0.29 -12.85 -10.41
CA CYS A 122 0.89 -11.99 -10.39
C CYS A 122 1.61 -12.01 -11.75
N GLY A 123 1.68 -10.86 -12.42
CA GLY A 123 2.24 -10.76 -13.77
C GLY A 123 3.72 -11.15 -13.88
N HIS A 124 4.58 -10.67 -12.96
CA HIS A 124 6.01 -10.97 -12.98
C HIS A 124 6.56 -11.23 -11.59
N VAL A 125 7.46 -12.21 -11.48
CA VAL A 125 8.24 -12.46 -10.26
C VAL A 125 9.70 -12.66 -10.64
N LEU A 126 10.56 -11.85 -10.06
CA LEU A 126 12.00 -11.93 -10.23
C LEU A 126 12.62 -12.44 -8.94
N GLU A 127 13.28 -13.59 -9.02
CA GLU A 127 14.13 -14.12 -7.95
C GLU A 127 15.60 -13.92 -8.32
N VAL A 128 16.37 -13.41 -7.37
CA VAL A 128 17.79 -13.14 -7.55
C VAL A 128 18.60 -13.74 -6.41
N ALA A 129 19.79 -14.20 -6.75
CA ALA A 129 20.84 -14.51 -5.79
C ALA A 129 22.10 -13.76 -6.21
N PHE A 130 22.67 -12.97 -5.30
CA PHE A 130 23.88 -12.20 -5.60
C PHE A 130 24.87 -12.31 -4.42
N PRO A 131 26.17 -12.45 -4.73
CA PRO A 131 27.19 -12.54 -3.71
C PRO A 131 27.51 -11.15 -3.17
N ILE A 132 27.82 -11.09 -1.88
CA ILE A 132 28.39 -9.92 -1.23
C ILE A 132 29.63 -10.33 -0.43
N ARG A 133 30.57 -9.41 -0.28
CA ARG A 133 31.73 -9.59 0.59
C ARG A 133 31.44 -8.90 1.92
N ARG A 134 31.50 -9.66 3.01
CA ARG A 134 31.33 -9.14 4.37
C ARG A 134 32.60 -8.45 4.86
N ASP A 135 32.47 -7.68 5.94
CA ASP A 135 33.59 -6.96 6.57
C ASP A 135 34.71 -7.90 7.06
N ASN A 136 34.37 -9.12 7.47
CA ASN A 136 35.33 -10.15 7.85
C ASN A 136 36.02 -10.82 6.64
N GLY A 137 35.73 -10.36 5.42
CA GLY A 137 36.29 -10.87 4.18
C GLY A 137 35.58 -12.09 3.60
N CYS A 138 34.66 -12.74 4.33
CA CYS A 138 33.89 -13.88 3.83
C CYS A 138 32.88 -13.46 2.76
N TRP A 139 32.62 -14.35 1.81
CA TRP A 139 31.55 -14.19 0.82
C TRP A 139 30.26 -14.81 1.32
N GLU A 140 29.14 -14.13 1.10
CA GLU A 140 27.80 -14.60 1.44
C GLU A 140 26.89 -14.42 0.24
N LEU A 141 26.08 -15.44 -0.07
CA LEU A 141 25.09 -15.37 -1.14
C LEU A 141 23.75 -14.94 -0.55
N ILE A 142 23.30 -13.74 -0.92
CA ILE A 142 21.99 -13.22 -0.49
C ILE A 142 20.94 -13.56 -1.55
N LYS A 143 19.77 -13.99 -1.08
CA LYS A 143 18.57 -14.17 -1.90
C LYS A 143 17.65 -12.96 -1.79
N GLY A 144 17.04 -12.58 -2.90
CA GLY A 144 16.00 -11.55 -2.96
C GLY A 144 14.91 -11.93 -3.96
N CYS A 145 13.72 -11.39 -3.74
CA CYS A 145 12.57 -11.57 -4.62
C CYS A 145 11.87 -10.24 -4.82
N ARG A 146 11.40 -9.96 -6.04
CA ARG A 146 10.51 -8.84 -6.35
C ARG A 146 9.36 -9.30 -7.24
N ALA A 147 8.13 -9.12 -6.77
CA ALA A 147 6.92 -9.42 -7.52
C ALA A 147 6.27 -8.12 -8.01
N GLN A 148 5.84 -8.11 -9.27
CA GLN A 148 4.95 -7.11 -9.86
C GLN A 148 3.63 -7.80 -10.16
N HIS A 149 2.61 -7.47 -9.38
CA HIS A 149 1.33 -8.14 -9.45
C HIS A 149 0.54 -7.71 -10.68
N SER A 150 0.37 -6.41 -10.90
CA SER A 150 -0.40 -5.88 -12.02
C SER A 150 0.26 -4.64 -12.60
N GLN A 151 0.24 -4.52 -13.93
CA GLN A 151 0.76 -3.37 -14.67
C GLN A 151 -0.36 -2.53 -15.30
N HIS A 152 -1.65 -2.79 -14.98
CA HIS A 152 -2.80 -2.03 -15.49
C HIS A 152 -2.67 -0.51 -15.26
N ARG A 153 -1.84 -0.11 -14.29
CA ARG A 153 -1.28 1.22 -14.13
C ARG A 153 0.23 1.10 -13.94
N LEU A 154 0.97 1.97 -14.61
CA LEU A 154 2.39 2.16 -14.37
C LEU A 154 2.64 3.54 -13.72
N PRO A 155 3.65 3.64 -12.85
CA PRO A 155 4.55 2.56 -12.41
C PRO A 155 3.89 1.57 -11.42
N CYS A 156 4.51 0.41 -11.22
CA CYS A 156 4.22 -0.45 -10.08
C CYS A 156 4.73 0.19 -8.77
N LYS A 157 4.13 -0.15 -7.64
CA LYS A 157 4.45 0.43 -6.33
C LYS A 157 4.45 -0.62 -5.23
N GLY A 158 5.56 -0.67 -4.49
CA GLY A 158 5.78 -1.70 -3.49
C GLY A 158 6.89 -1.41 -2.50
N GLY A 159 6.71 -1.87 -1.27
CA GLY A 159 7.74 -1.80 -0.23
C GLY A 159 8.88 -2.81 -0.44
N ILE A 160 9.99 -2.64 0.29
CA ILE A 160 11.09 -3.61 0.38
C ILE A 160 11.20 -4.10 1.82
N ARG A 161 10.97 -5.40 2.06
CA ARG A 161 11.04 -6.04 3.38
C ARG A 161 12.38 -6.74 3.57
N TYR A 162 13.04 -6.50 4.70
CA TYR A 162 14.21 -7.28 5.12
C TYR A 162 13.82 -8.22 6.26
N SER A 163 13.78 -9.52 5.98
CA SER A 163 13.49 -10.55 6.99
C SER A 163 14.03 -11.90 6.55
N LYS A 164 14.42 -12.75 7.51
CA LYS A 164 14.76 -14.16 7.25
C LYS A 164 13.56 -14.98 6.77
N SER A 165 12.34 -14.55 7.08
CA SER A 165 11.09 -15.23 6.71
C SER A 165 10.59 -14.92 5.29
N VAL A 166 11.30 -14.05 4.54
CA VAL A 166 10.87 -13.67 3.19
C VAL A 166 10.81 -14.89 2.29
N SER A 167 9.66 -15.07 1.64
CA SER A 167 9.43 -16.10 0.61
C SER A 167 8.78 -15.48 -0.64
N ALA A 168 8.89 -16.15 -1.78
CA ALA A 168 8.26 -15.68 -3.02
C ALA A 168 6.73 -15.55 -2.88
N ASP A 169 6.09 -16.48 -2.16
CA ASP A 169 4.64 -16.45 -1.93
C ASP A 169 4.20 -15.31 -1.03
N GLU A 170 4.96 -14.99 0.02
CA GLU A 170 4.72 -13.78 0.84
C GLU A 170 4.84 -12.52 -0.01
N VAL A 171 5.88 -12.43 -0.86
CA VAL A 171 6.11 -11.27 -1.73
C VAL A 171 5.00 -11.13 -2.77
N LYS A 172 4.52 -12.22 -3.38
CA LYS A 172 3.36 -12.20 -4.30
C LYS A 172 2.08 -11.74 -3.59
N ALA A 173 1.79 -12.28 -2.40
CA ALA A 173 0.61 -11.91 -1.62
C ALA A 173 0.59 -10.42 -1.30
N LEU A 174 1.72 -9.89 -0.85
CA LEU A 174 1.84 -8.47 -0.54
C LEU A 174 1.81 -7.59 -1.79
N ALA A 175 2.34 -8.05 -2.93
CA ALA A 175 2.24 -7.32 -4.20
C ALA A 175 0.78 -7.24 -4.67
N ALA A 176 0.00 -8.31 -4.51
CA ALA A 176 -1.44 -8.31 -4.79
C ALA A 176 -2.20 -7.33 -3.90
N LEU A 177 -1.95 -7.36 -2.58
CA LEU A 177 -2.52 -6.39 -1.64
C LEU A 177 -2.19 -4.94 -2.03
N MET A 178 -0.99 -4.67 -2.56
CA MET A 178 -0.63 -3.33 -3.05
C MET A 178 -1.47 -2.90 -4.26
N THR A 179 -1.76 -3.80 -5.21
CA THR A 179 -2.64 -3.48 -6.34
C THR A 179 -4.03 -3.09 -5.86
N TYR A 180 -4.64 -3.92 -5.00
CA TYR A 180 -6.00 -3.68 -4.54
C TYR A 180 -6.08 -2.43 -3.66
N LYS A 181 -5.10 -2.22 -2.79
CA LYS A 181 -4.99 -1.03 -1.94
C LYS A 181 -4.88 0.25 -2.76
N CYS A 182 -4.00 0.29 -3.77
CA CYS A 182 -3.87 1.43 -4.68
C CYS A 182 -5.22 1.74 -5.37
N ALA A 183 -5.93 0.71 -5.84
CA ALA A 183 -7.25 0.88 -6.44
C ALA A 183 -8.29 1.43 -5.44
N VAL A 184 -8.32 0.94 -4.20
CA VAL A 184 -9.25 1.45 -3.16
C VAL A 184 -9.07 2.96 -2.93
N VAL A 185 -7.82 3.43 -2.87
CA VAL A 185 -7.50 4.85 -2.61
C VAL A 185 -7.29 5.72 -3.85
N ASP A 186 -7.69 5.24 -5.03
CA ASP A 186 -7.55 5.96 -6.30
C ASP A 186 -6.10 6.41 -6.59
N VAL A 187 -5.10 5.64 -6.14
CA VAL A 187 -3.68 5.87 -6.43
C VAL A 187 -3.33 5.12 -7.72
N PRO A 188 -2.80 5.80 -8.76
CA PRO A 188 -2.65 5.23 -10.10
C PRO A 188 -1.38 4.37 -10.23
N PHE A 189 -1.24 3.34 -9.39
CA PHE A 189 -0.11 2.41 -9.42
C PHE A 189 -0.58 0.97 -9.50
N GLY A 190 0.17 0.16 -10.26
CA GLY A 190 0.20 -1.28 -10.13
C GLY A 190 0.81 -1.70 -8.79
N GLY A 191 0.49 -2.89 -8.30
CA GLY A 191 1.06 -3.41 -7.06
C GLY A 191 2.39 -4.11 -7.30
N SER A 192 3.37 -3.84 -6.45
CA SER A 192 4.60 -4.63 -6.35
C SER A 192 4.99 -4.86 -4.90
N LYS A 193 5.95 -5.75 -4.67
CA LYS A 193 6.65 -5.90 -3.39
C LYS A 193 8.02 -6.51 -3.66
N ALA A 194 9.01 -6.14 -2.86
CA ALA A 194 10.24 -6.91 -2.76
C ALA A 194 10.50 -7.40 -1.34
N GLY A 195 11.25 -8.48 -1.24
CA GLY A 195 11.81 -8.99 -0.02
C GLY A 195 13.25 -9.41 -0.21
N VAL A 196 14.09 -9.18 0.79
CA VAL A 196 15.48 -9.66 0.82
C VAL A 196 15.63 -10.54 2.06
N THR A 197 16.10 -11.77 1.85
CA THR A 197 16.21 -12.79 2.90
C THR A 197 17.47 -12.56 3.73
N ILE A 198 17.43 -11.53 4.59
CA ILE A 198 18.56 -11.10 5.42
C ILE A 198 18.13 -10.66 6.81
N GLU A 199 19.09 -10.67 7.73
CA GLU A 199 19.00 -9.91 8.98
C GLU A 199 19.45 -8.45 8.72
N PRO A 200 18.60 -7.44 8.97
CA PRO A 200 18.82 -6.05 8.52
C PRO A 200 20.10 -5.38 9.04
N LYS A 201 20.72 -5.93 10.09
CA LYS A 201 21.88 -5.31 10.74
C LYS A 201 23.12 -5.20 9.84
N ASN A 202 23.16 -5.82 8.65
CA ASN A 202 24.42 -6.01 7.91
C ASN A 202 24.42 -5.73 6.38
N TYR A 203 23.36 -5.25 5.69
CA TYR A 203 23.33 -5.29 4.20
C TYR A 203 22.51 -4.19 3.46
N SER A 204 22.76 -3.99 2.14
CA SER A 204 21.99 -3.10 1.23
C SER A 204 21.93 -3.59 -0.24
N VAL A 205 20.74 -3.61 -0.88
CA VAL A 205 20.52 -4.08 -2.28
C VAL A 205 19.20 -3.53 -2.88
N SER A 206 19.10 -3.23 -4.20
CA SER A 206 17.81 -3.00 -4.88
C SER A 206 17.80 -3.02 -6.42
N ILE A 207 16.61 -3.23 -7.00
CA ILE A 207 16.21 -2.90 -8.39
C ILE A 207 15.00 -1.95 -8.32
N ALA A 208 15.02 -0.81 -9.01
CA ALA A 208 13.95 0.20 -9.05
C ALA A 208 14.02 1.04 -10.35
N GLY A 209 12.91 1.66 -10.76
CA GLY A 209 12.88 2.57 -11.93
C GLY A 209 11.64 3.50 -11.92
N PRO A 210 11.76 4.82 -12.18
CA PRO A 210 10.69 5.81 -11.96
C PRO A 210 9.40 5.58 -12.73
N GLY A 211 9.49 5.07 -13.96
CA GLY A 211 8.34 4.82 -14.84
C GLY A 211 7.87 3.36 -14.89
N ILE A 212 8.57 2.46 -14.20
CA ILE A 212 8.31 1.01 -14.27
C ILE A 212 7.87 0.49 -12.90
N ASP A 213 8.68 0.74 -11.86
CA ASP A 213 8.45 0.18 -10.53
C ASP A 213 9.16 1.00 -9.45
N VAL A 214 8.37 1.59 -8.56
CA VAL A 214 8.82 2.56 -7.55
C VAL A 214 8.81 1.93 -6.16
N ALA A 215 9.99 1.76 -5.58
CA ALA A 215 10.16 1.15 -4.26
C ALA A 215 9.71 2.06 -3.08
N ALA A 216 9.55 1.48 -1.90
CA ALA A 216 9.25 2.17 -0.64
C ALA A 216 9.80 1.37 0.57
N PRO A 217 9.80 1.95 1.78
CA PRO A 217 10.06 1.22 3.01
C PRO A 217 9.00 0.15 3.31
N ASP A 218 9.41 -0.89 4.02
CA ASP A 218 8.57 -1.90 4.69
C ASP A 218 9.24 -2.30 6.02
N ILE A 219 8.88 -3.46 6.59
CA ILE A 219 9.51 -4.00 7.80
C ILE A 219 11.03 -4.04 7.62
N ASN A 220 11.71 -3.42 8.59
CA ASN A 220 13.16 -3.29 8.70
C ASN A 220 13.87 -2.49 7.58
N THR A 221 13.15 -1.66 6.83
CA THR A 221 13.74 -0.67 5.94
C THR A 221 13.13 0.70 6.21
N GLY A 222 13.89 1.77 5.98
CA GLY A 222 13.47 3.15 6.25
C GLY A 222 14.12 4.15 5.33
N GLU A 223 14.17 5.41 5.76
CA GLU A 223 14.71 6.52 4.95
C GLU A 223 16.16 6.25 4.49
N ARG A 224 16.96 5.59 5.33
CA ARG A 224 18.35 5.24 5.02
C ARG A 224 18.45 4.32 3.81
N GLU A 225 17.71 3.21 3.79
CA GLU A 225 17.75 2.29 2.66
C GLU A 225 17.20 2.97 1.40
N MET A 226 16.13 3.74 1.50
CA MET A 226 15.58 4.46 0.34
C MET A 226 16.56 5.49 -0.24
N SER A 227 17.36 6.13 0.63
CA SER A 227 18.44 7.02 0.22
C SER A 227 19.47 6.30 -0.64
N TRP A 228 19.96 5.13 -0.20
CA TRP A 228 20.94 4.35 -0.95
C TRP A 228 20.41 3.87 -2.30
N ILE A 229 19.13 3.49 -2.35
CA ILE A 229 18.46 3.07 -3.58
C ILE A 229 18.40 4.23 -4.59
N ALA A 230 17.97 5.40 -4.12
CA ALA A 230 17.86 6.60 -4.96
C ALA A 230 19.24 6.99 -5.54
N ASP A 231 20.24 7.05 -4.68
CA ASP A 231 21.61 7.43 -5.05
C ASP A 231 22.21 6.43 -6.05
N THR A 232 22.14 5.13 -5.75
CA THR A 232 22.65 4.08 -6.64
C THR A 232 21.98 4.12 -8.01
N TYR A 233 20.64 4.26 -8.08
CA TYR A 233 19.93 4.33 -9.35
C TYR A 233 20.33 5.59 -10.13
N ALA A 234 20.34 6.76 -9.48
CA ALA A 234 20.63 8.04 -10.11
C ALA A 234 22.06 8.09 -10.67
N TRP A 235 23.06 7.53 -9.99
CA TRP A 235 24.45 7.54 -10.47
C TRP A 235 24.79 6.45 -11.48
N THR A 236 23.91 5.46 -11.67
CA THR A 236 24.15 4.33 -12.58
C THR A 236 23.17 4.34 -13.76
N LEU A 237 22.09 3.56 -13.69
CA LEU A 237 21.11 3.38 -14.76
C LEU A 237 20.36 4.68 -15.08
N GLY A 238 20.07 5.48 -14.05
CA GLY A 238 19.29 6.71 -14.12
C GLY A 238 20.09 7.99 -14.37
N HIS A 239 21.39 7.92 -14.69
CA HIS A 239 22.24 9.13 -14.79
C HIS A 239 21.79 10.15 -15.86
N LYS A 240 20.99 9.72 -16.84
CA LYS A 240 20.37 10.58 -17.85
C LYS A 240 18.88 10.84 -17.62
N ASP A 241 18.28 10.21 -16.62
CA ASP A 241 16.87 10.32 -16.31
C ASP A 241 16.65 11.51 -15.37
N ILE A 242 15.96 12.54 -15.86
CA ILE A 242 15.57 13.73 -15.08
C ILE A 242 14.69 13.36 -13.87
N ASN A 243 14.00 12.22 -13.94
CA ASN A 243 13.13 11.71 -12.88
C ASN A 243 13.81 10.62 -12.04
N SER A 244 15.13 10.46 -12.12
CA SER A 244 15.87 9.39 -11.43
C SER A 244 15.57 9.26 -9.94
N TYR A 245 15.43 10.37 -9.22
CA TYR A 245 15.09 10.39 -7.78
C TYR A 245 13.63 10.01 -7.48
N ALA A 246 12.77 9.88 -8.49
CA ALA A 246 11.42 9.35 -8.37
C ALA A 246 11.37 7.80 -8.45
N CYS A 247 12.51 7.11 -8.58
CA CYS A 247 12.57 5.63 -8.60
C CYS A 247 12.19 4.98 -7.27
N VAL A 248 12.22 5.74 -6.18
CA VAL A 248 11.90 5.27 -4.82
C VAL A 248 11.25 6.38 -4.02
N THR A 249 10.42 5.99 -3.06
CA THR A 249 9.69 6.89 -2.14
C THR A 249 10.02 6.54 -0.69
N GLY A 250 9.65 7.38 0.28
CA GLY A 250 10.09 7.23 1.66
C GLY A 250 11.54 7.68 1.86
N LYS A 251 12.04 8.58 1.02
CA LYS A 251 13.39 9.15 1.12
C LYS A 251 13.47 10.16 2.28
N PRO A 252 14.67 10.44 2.80
CA PRO A 252 14.88 11.61 3.66
C PRO A 252 14.42 12.90 2.94
N ILE A 253 13.90 13.87 3.69
CA ILE A 253 13.43 15.16 3.13
C ILE A 253 14.53 15.85 2.32
N SER A 254 15.78 15.76 2.78
CA SER A 254 16.97 16.33 2.10
C SER A 254 17.28 15.70 0.75
N GLN A 255 16.71 14.53 0.43
CA GLN A 255 16.94 13.79 -0.82
C GLN A 255 15.66 13.67 -1.68
N GLY A 256 14.77 14.66 -1.60
CA GLY A 256 13.51 14.64 -2.36
C GLY A 256 12.39 13.83 -1.69
N GLY A 257 12.54 13.49 -0.41
CA GLY A 257 11.45 13.00 0.42
C GLY A 257 10.33 14.04 0.60
N ILE A 258 9.17 13.61 1.07
CA ILE A 258 8.02 14.49 1.34
C ILE A 258 7.72 14.58 2.84
N HIS A 259 7.24 15.75 3.27
CA HIS A 259 6.83 15.98 4.65
C HIS A 259 5.80 14.95 5.13
N GLY A 260 5.97 14.46 6.36
CA GLY A 260 4.99 13.61 7.02
C GLY A 260 4.94 12.16 6.53
N ARG A 261 5.78 11.75 5.57
CA ARG A 261 5.79 10.37 5.04
C ARG A 261 6.00 9.27 6.09
N PRO A 262 6.94 9.37 7.05
CA PRO A 262 7.06 8.35 8.10
C PRO A 262 5.76 8.18 8.90
N SER A 263 5.11 9.30 9.24
CA SER A 263 3.86 9.33 10.00
C SER A 263 2.58 9.08 9.20
N ALA A 264 2.68 8.95 7.86
CA ALA A 264 1.52 8.93 6.97
C ALA A 264 0.60 7.73 7.20
N THR A 265 1.15 6.54 7.44
CA THR A 265 0.34 5.33 7.69
C THR A 265 -0.46 5.47 8.99
N GLY A 266 0.18 5.90 10.09
CA GLY A 266 -0.51 6.10 11.37
C GLY A 266 -1.56 7.22 11.31
N ARG A 267 -1.29 8.29 10.55
CA ARG A 267 -2.29 9.35 10.29
C ARG A 267 -3.46 8.82 9.44
N GLY A 268 -3.18 7.97 8.46
CA GLY A 268 -4.20 7.29 7.67
C GLY A 268 -5.10 6.40 8.53
N ILE A 269 -4.53 5.67 9.48
CA ILE A 269 -5.28 4.85 10.44
C ILE A 269 -6.22 5.70 11.29
N LEU A 270 -5.75 6.85 11.81
CA LEU A 270 -6.62 7.81 12.51
C LEU A 270 -7.82 8.20 11.64
N HIS A 271 -7.59 8.67 10.41
CA HIS A 271 -8.68 9.10 9.52
C HIS A 271 -9.60 7.93 9.15
N GLY A 272 -9.05 6.74 8.93
CA GLY A 272 -9.84 5.53 8.66
C GLY A 272 -10.78 5.19 9.80
N ILE A 273 -10.28 5.21 11.05
CA ILE A 273 -11.10 5.02 12.25
C ILE A 273 -12.13 6.14 12.37
N GLU A 274 -11.72 7.39 12.23
CA GLU A 274 -12.57 8.59 12.37
C GLU A 274 -13.80 8.54 11.45
N ASN A 275 -13.63 8.11 10.20
CA ASN A 275 -14.72 8.01 9.23
C ASN A 275 -15.81 7.01 9.66
N TYR A 276 -15.42 5.89 10.28
CA TYR A 276 -16.37 4.88 10.75
C TYR A 276 -16.92 5.20 12.14
N ILE A 277 -16.07 5.70 13.05
CA ILE A 277 -16.44 5.96 14.44
C ILE A 277 -17.41 7.13 14.60
N ASN A 278 -17.42 8.05 13.63
CA ASN A 278 -18.38 9.15 13.57
C ASN A 278 -19.66 8.78 12.80
N ASN A 279 -19.73 7.58 12.22
CA ASN A 279 -20.91 7.10 11.51
C ASN A 279 -21.84 6.34 12.47
N ALA A 280 -22.98 6.96 12.79
CA ALA A 280 -23.97 6.41 13.72
C ALA A 280 -24.49 5.02 13.31
N THR A 281 -24.64 4.75 12.01
CA THR A 281 -25.11 3.44 11.52
C THR A 281 -24.15 2.32 11.93
N TYR A 282 -22.85 2.49 11.68
CA TYR A 282 -21.85 1.48 12.06
C TYR A 282 -21.68 1.37 13.57
N MET A 283 -21.69 2.49 14.29
CA MET A 283 -21.57 2.48 15.75
C MET A 283 -22.74 1.78 16.44
N ASN A 284 -23.97 1.98 15.94
CA ASN A 284 -25.14 1.26 16.42
C ASN A 284 -25.06 -0.25 16.16
N LEU A 285 -24.54 -0.68 15.00
CA LEU A 285 -24.39 -2.11 14.67
C LEU A 285 -23.47 -2.86 15.63
N ILE A 286 -22.43 -2.18 16.15
CA ILE A 286 -21.44 -2.78 17.06
C ILE A 286 -21.66 -2.42 18.54
N GLY A 287 -22.68 -1.60 18.84
CA GLY A 287 -23.05 -1.20 20.20
C GLY A 287 -22.10 -0.19 20.86
N LEU A 288 -21.49 0.71 20.07
CA LEU A 288 -20.65 1.80 20.58
C LEU A 288 -21.31 3.16 20.35
N LYS A 289 -20.93 4.15 21.16
CA LYS A 289 -21.25 5.58 20.91
C LYS A 289 -20.28 6.16 19.87
N THR A 290 -20.74 7.16 19.13
CA THR A 290 -19.91 7.90 18.16
C THR A 290 -18.83 8.75 18.84
N GLY A 291 -17.80 9.13 18.06
CA GLY A 291 -16.67 9.94 18.51
C GLY A 291 -15.50 9.12 19.02
N LEU A 292 -14.30 9.69 19.05
CA LEU A 292 -13.07 8.99 19.45
C LEU A 292 -12.67 9.24 20.91
N SER A 293 -13.05 10.39 21.46
CA SER A 293 -12.70 10.80 22.83
C SER A 293 -13.22 9.83 23.88
N GLY A 294 -12.36 9.46 24.82
CA GLY A 294 -12.67 8.54 25.92
C GLY A 294 -12.65 7.06 25.56
N LYS A 295 -12.45 6.68 24.29
CA LYS A 295 -12.34 5.28 23.89
C LYS A 295 -10.97 4.71 24.19
N THR A 296 -10.94 3.45 24.56
CA THR A 296 -9.73 2.69 24.85
C THR A 296 -9.23 1.94 23.62
N PHE A 297 -7.91 1.87 23.44
CA PHE A 297 -7.33 1.09 22.36
C PHE A 297 -6.08 0.32 22.78
N VAL A 298 -5.86 -0.78 22.08
CA VAL A 298 -4.71 -1.68 22.24
C VAL A 298 -3.93 -1.74 20.94
N LEU A 299 -2.61 -1.74 21.06
CA LEU A 299 -1.70 -1.75 19.92
C LEU A 299 -0.77 -2.96 19.97
N GLN A 300 -0.80 -3.77 18.92
CA GLN A 300 0.24 -4.78 18.68
C GLN A 300 1.27 -4.23 17.69
N GLY A 301 2.52 -4.12 18.11
CA GLY A 301 3.65 -3.59 17.36
C GLY A 301 3.85 -2.10 17.62
N PHE A 302 5.00 -1.73 18.18
CA PHE A 302 5.39 -0.33 18.45
C PHE A 302 6.48 0.16 17.48
N GLY A 303 6.36 -0.26 16.22
CA GLY A 303 7.15 0.25 15.10
C GLY A 303 6.59 1.55 14.53
N ASN A 304 7.02 1.93 13.32
CA ASN A 304 6.60 3.18 12.67
C ASN A 304 5.07 3.33 12.55
N VAL A 305 4.36 2.26 12.17
CA VAL A 305 2.90 2.28 12.06
C VAL A 305 2.26 2.45 13.44
N GLY A 306 2.64 1.61 14.40
CA GLY A 306 2.02 1.60 15.72
C GLY A 306 2.26 2.87 16.53
N PHE A 307 3.52 3.33 16.61
CA PHE A 307 3.86 4.59 17.31
C PHE A 307 3.05 5.77 16.78
N HIS A 308 3.00 5.94 15.45
CA HIS A 308 2.28 7.06 14.87
C HIS A 308 0.76 6.92 15.03
N SER A 309 0.19 5.73 14.91
CA SER A 309 -1.24 5.48 15.19
C SER A 309 -1.58 5.87 16.64
N MET A 310 -0.79 5.40 17.61
CA MET A 310 -0.98 5.71 19.02
C MET A 310 -0.92 7.23 19.27
N ARG A 311 0.11 7.90 18.73
CA ARG A 311 0.29 9.35 18.88
C ARG A 311 -0.90 10.14 18.31
N TYR A 312 -1.44 9.74 17.17
CA TYR A 312 -2.56 10.45 16.55
C TYR A 312 -3.89 10.19 17.25
N LEU A 313 -4.16 8.95 17.66
CA LEU A 313 -5.38 8.63 18.40
C LEU A 313 -5.44 9.35 19.76
N GLN A 314 -4.31 9.42 20.47
CA GLN A 314 -4.21 10.14 21.74
C GLN A 314 -4.48 11.63 21.61
N ARG A 315 -4.01 12.27 20.53
CA ARG A 315 -4.29 13.69 20.25
C ARG A 315 -5.78 13.99 20.07
N TYR A 316 -6.57 12.97 19.73
CA TYR A 316 -8.03 13.06 19.57
C TYR A 316 -8.79 12.43 20.75
N GLY A 317 -8.11 12.22 21.87
CA GLY A 317 -8.73 11.87 23.16
C GLY A 317 -8.94 10.37 23.40
N ALA A 318 -8.42 9.48 22.55
CA ALA A 318 -8.42 8.04 22.83
C ALA A 318 -7.29 7.66 23.80
N CYS A 319 -7.52 6.65 24.64
CA CYS A 319 -6.59 6.18 25.65
C CYS A 319 -5.93 4.86 25.23
N CYS A 320 -4.60 4.83 25.13
CA CYS A 320 -3.86 3.59 24.85
C CYS A 320 -3.66 2.81 26.15
N ILE A 321 -4.26 1.63 26.27
CA ILE A 321 -4.19 0.85 27.52
C ILE A 321 -3.21 -0.31 27.46
N CYS A 322 -2.78 -0.72 26.25
CA CYS A 322 -1.83 -1.82 26.08
C CYS A 322 -1.00 -1.65 24.80
N VAL A 323 0.29 -1.98 24.91
CA VAL A 323 1.22 -2.06 23.78
C VAL A 323 1.98 -3.38 23.85
N GLU A 324 2.04 -4.12 22.75
CA GLU A 324 2.76 -5.40 22.62
C GLU A 324 3.87 -5.31 21.58
N GLU A 325 5.03 -5.86 21.88
CA GLU A 325 6.13 -6.10 20.94
C GLU A 325 6.63 -7.54 21.08
N VAL A 326 7.64 -7.89 20.28
CA VAL A 326 8.25 -9.23 20.25
C VAL A 326 8.74 -9.67 21.63
N ASP A 327 9.23 -8.74 22.45
CA ASP A 327 9.80 -9.03 23.77
C ASP A 327 8.72 -9.18 24.87
N GLY A 328 7.48 -8.76 24.59
CA GLY A 328 6.36 -8.81 25.53
C GLY A 328 5.40 -7.62 25.43
N ALA A 329 4.40 -7.62 26.30
CA ALA A 329 3.36 -6.61 26.36
C ALA A 329 3.35 -5.83 27.68
N ILE A 330 2.95 -4.56 27.62
CA ILE A 330 2.75 -3.68 28.77
C ILE A 330 1.29 -3.19 28.81
N TYR A 331 0.76 -2.99 30.01
CA TYR A 331 -0.63 -2.67 30.27
C TYR A 331 -0.77 -1.59 31.34
N ASN A 332 -1.62 -0.59 31.08
CA ASN A 332 -2.04 0.41 32.05
C ASN A 332 -3.46 0.91 31.73
N THR A 333 -4.41 0.72 32.65
CA THR A 333 -5.79 1.19 32.53
C THR A 333 -5.92 2.71 32.46
N ASP A 334 -4.99 3.44 33.11
CA ASP A 334 -4.98 4.90 33.15
C ASP A 334 -4.42 5.53 31.87
N GLY A 335 -3.83 4.70 31.01
CA GLY A 335 -3.25 5.10 29.74
C GLY A 335 -1.72 5.11 29.73
N ILE A 336 -1.16 4.87 28.55
CA ILE A 336 0.28 4.87 28.27
C ILE A 336 0.56 6.05 27.35
N ASP A 337 1.42 7.01 27.71
CA ASP A 337 1.75 8.14 26.82
C ASP A 337 2.70 7.70 25.69
N SER A 338 2.37 8.09 24.45
CA SER A 338 3.14 7.69 23.28
C SER A 338 4.55 8.28 23.23
N ASN A 339 4.76 9.52 23.71
CA ASN A 339 6.08 10.14 23.67
C ASN A 339 6.97 9.55 24.76
N GLU A 340 6.46 9.40 25.97
CA GLU A 340 7.21 8.79 27.08
C GLU A 340 7.64 7.36 26.76
N LEU A 341 6.74 6.55 26.20
CA LEU A 341 7.08 5.18 25.78
C LEU A 341 8.13 5.16 24.65
N GLN A 342 8.04 6.11 23.71
CA GLN A 342 9.00 6.24 22.63
C GLN A 342 10.40 6.61 23.13
N TYR A 343 10.49 7.52 24.11
CA TYR A 343 11.76 7.85 24.76
C TYR A 343 12.34 6.65 25.51
N TYR A 344 11.50 5.95 26.29
CA TYR A 344 11.93 4.75 27.01
C TYR A 344 12.50 3.68 26.07
N LYS A 345 11.79 3.38 24.97
CA LYS A 345 12.23 2.41 23.96
C LYS A 345 13.53 2.83 23.26
N GLN A 346 13.72 4.12 22.99
CA GLN A 346 14.96 4.62 22.38
C GLN A 346 16.17 4.44 23.31
N GLU A 347 15.97 4.63 24.61
CA GLU A 347 17.02 4.49 25.62
C GLU A 347 17.34 3.03 25.96
N HIS A 348 16.31 2.20 26.13
CA HIS A 348 16.45 0.83 26.64
C HIS A 348 16.41 -0.25 25.55
N GLY A 349 15.98 0.10 24.33
CA GLY A 349 15.83 -0.82 23.21
C GLY A 349 14.60 -1.74 23.28
N THR A 350 13.78 -1.65 24.34
CA THR A 350 12.56 -2.44 24.53
C THR A 350 11.47 -1.61 25.23
N ILE A 351 10.22 -2.04 25.14
CA ILE A 351 9.09 -1.44 25.88
C ILE A 351 8.87 -2.10 27.26
N VAL A 352 9.39 -3.31 27.46
CA VAL A 352 9.22 -4.06 28.71
C VAL A 352 10.02 -3.39 29.81
N GLY A 353 9.39 -3.16 30.97
CA GLY A 353 10.00 -2.43 32.09
C GLY A 353 9.66 -0.94 32.14
N PHE A 354 8.81 -0.44 31.24
CA PHE A 354 8.35 0.94 31.27
C PHE A 354 7.71 1.29 32.64
N PRO A 355 8.22 2.27 33.41
CA PRO A 355 7.85 2.47 34.82
C PRO A 355 6.37 2.77 35.08
N LYS A 356 5.68 3.34 34.10
CA LYS A 356 4.26 3.72 34.21
C LYS A 356 3.31 2.68 33.62
N ALA A 357 3.76 1.46 33.35
CA ALA A 357 2.90 0.36 32.95
C ALA A 357 3.37 -0.95 33.59
N LYS A 358 2.45 -1.89 33.77
CA LYS A 358 2.79 -3.23 34.25
C LYS A 358 3.03 -4.14 33.06
N LYS A 359 3.91 -5.13 33.22
CA LYS A 359 3.99 -6.22 32.24
C LYS A 359 2.65 -6.95 32.19
N LEU A 360 2.15 -7.21 30.98
CA LEU A 360 0.97 -8.04 30.76
C LEU A 360 1.41 -9.51 30.64
N GLU A 361 0.72 -10.37 31.38
CA GLU A 361 0.82 -11.83 31.19
C GLU A 361 -0.30 -12.26 30.23
N GLY A 362 0.07 -12.84 29.08
CA GLY A 362 -0.85 -13.19 27.99
C GLY A 362 -0.68 -12.31 26.73
N SER A 363 -1.63 -12.40 25.79
CA SER A 363 -1.58 -11.66 24.53
C SER A 363 -2.33 -10.34 24.61
N ALA A 364 -1.74 -9.28 24.06
CA ALA A 364 -2.44 -7.99 23.96
C ALA A 364 -3.67 -8.04 23.04
N LEU A 365 -3.70 -8.95 22.07
CA LEU A 365 -4.83 -9.12 21.14
C LEU A 365 -6.15 -9.48 21.85
N GLU A 366 -6.08 -10.00 23.08
CA GLU A 366 -7.22 -10.48 23.87
C GLU A 366 -7.66 -9.48 24.96
N VAL A 367 -6.94 -8.35 25.11
CA VAL A 367 -7.22 -7.33 26.12
C VAL A 367 -8.54 -6.61 25.83
N PRO A 368 -9.44 -6.46 26.84
CA PRO A 368 -10.67 -5.68 26.70
C PRO A 368 -10.38 -4.23 26.31
N CYS A 369 -10.88 -3.80 25.14
CA CYS A 369 -10.75 -2.42 24.65
C CYS A 369 -11.86 -2.10 23.63
N ASP A 370 -11.99 -0.84 23.23
CA ASP A 370 -12.91 -0.48 22.14
C ASP A 370 -12.29 -0.79 20.76
N ILE A 371 -11.00 -0.50 20.59
CA ILE A 371 -10.28 -0.56 19.32
C ILE A 371 -9.00 -1.38 19.45
N LEU A 372 -8.84 -2.43 18.64
CA LEU A 372 -7.61 -3.20 18.51
C LEU A 372 -6.88 -2.83 17.22
N ILE A 373 -5.58 -2.53 17.32
CA ILE A 373 -4.75 -2.14 16.18
C ILE A 373 -3.59 -3.14 16.01
N PRO A 374 -3.75 -4.18 15.18
CA PRO A 374 -2.63 -5.03 14.79
C PRO A 374 -1.74 -4.29 13.79
N ALA A 375 -0.52 -3.95 14.21
CA ALA A 375 0.47 -3.17 13.46
C ALA A 375 1.87 -3.82 13.44
N ALA A 376 1.94 -5.14 13.63
CA ALA A 376 3.15 -5.95 13.56
C ALA A 376 3.27 -6.69 12.21
N ILE A 377 2.99 -7.99 12.20
CA ILE A 377 3.08 -8.88 11.02
C ILE A 377 1.71 -9.43 10.61
N GLU A 378 1.67 -10.21 9.53
CA GLU A 378 0.49 -10.92 9.06
C GLU A 378 0.03 -12.08 9.98
N LYS A 379 -1.20 -12.56 9.76
CA LYS A 379 -1.80 -13.76 10.41
C LYS A 379 -1.76 -13.79 11.95
N GLN A 380 -1.98 -12.65 12.58
CA GLN A 380 -2.00 -12.52 14.05
C GLN A 380 -3.37 -12.86 14.64
N LEU A 381 -4.45 -12.62 13.90
CA LEU A 381 -5.82 -12.94 14.27
C LEU A 381 -6.27 -14.17 13.48
N THR A 382 -6.40 -15.27 14.20
CA THR A 382 -6.62 -16.62 13.68
C THR A 382 -7.88 -17.24 14.29
N LYS A 383 -8.31 -18.40 13.77
CA LYS A 383 -9.47 -19.13 14.30
C LYS A 383 -9.32 -19.41 15.81
N GLU A 384 -8.08 -19.65 16.23
CA GLU A 384 -7.71 -20.03 17.60
C GLU A 384 -7.81 -18.89 18.59
N ASN A 385 -7.72 -17.61 18.19
CA ASN A 385 -7.79 -16.47 19.12
C ASN A 385 -8.96 -15.51 18.84
N ALA A 386 -9.58 -15.56 17.65
CA ALA A 386 -10.65 -14.64 17.26
C ALA A 386 -11.87 -14.66 18.19
N HIS A 387 -12.12 -15.78 18.88
CA HIS A 387 -13.21 -15.89 19.85
C HIS A 387 -12.91 -15.21 21.21
N ARG A 388 -11.62 -15.00 21.53
CA ARG A 388 -11.17 -14.32 22.76
C ARG A 388 -10.95 -12.83 22.59
N VAL A 389 -10.83 -12.32 21.36
CA VAL A 389 -10.76 -10.87 21.10
C VAL A 389 -11.99 -10.17 21.67
N GLN A 390 -11.78 -9.11 22.45
CA GLN A 390 -12.87 -8.38 23.13
C GLN A 390 -13.17 -7.02 22.49
N ALA A 391 -12.34 -6.57 21.55
CA ALA A 391 -12.51 -5.32 20.84
C ALA A 391 -13.80 -5.26 20.01
N LYS A 392 -14.35 -4.06 19.81
CA LYS A 392 -15.50 -3.81 18.93
C LYS A 392 -15.09 -3.34 17.54
N ILE A 393 -13.91 -2.74 17.43
CA ILE A 393 -13.30 -2.31 16.17
C ILE A 393 -11.92 -2.94 16.06
N ILE A 394 -11.60 -3.51 14.91
CA ILE A 394 -10.25 -3.98 14.56
C ILE A 394 -9.75 -3.12 13.40
N ALA A 395 -8.68 -2.37 13.62
CA ALA A 395 -8.09 -1.46 12.63
C ALA A 395 -6.75 -2.02 12.14
N GLU A 396 -6.77 -2.66 10.96
CA GLU A 396 -5.63 -3.42 10.43
C GLU A 396 -4.48 -2.53 9.93
N GLY A 397 -3.61 -2.11 10.85
CA GLY A 397 -2.40 -1.35 10.52
C GLY A 397 -1.37 -2.16 9.74
N ALA A 398 -1.22 -3.45 10.05
CA ALA A 398 -0.41 -4.41 9.32
C ALA A 398 -1.10 -4.87 8.02
N ASN A 399 -0.36 -5.54 7.13
CA ASN A 399 -0.94 -6.18 5.94
C ASN A 399 -1.35 -7.62 6.30
N GLY A 400 -2.60 -7.98 6.04
CA GLY A 400 -3.16 -9.30 6.30
C GLY A 400 -3.04 -9.83 7.73
N PRO A 401 -3.28 -9.02 8.80
CA PRO A 401 -3.19 -9.53 10.15
C PRO A 401 -4.31 -10.53 10.48
N THR A 402 -5.44 -10.52 9.75
CA THR A 402 -6.60 -11.38 10.02
C THR A 402 -6.80 -12.45 8.95
N THR A 403 -6.88 -13.70 9.38
CA THR A 403 -7.22 -14.86 8.53
C THR A 403 -8.71 -14.87 8.15
N PRO A 404 -9.11 -15.54 7.04
CA PRO A 404 -10.52 -15.59 6.64
C PRO A 404 -11.44 -16.20 7.71
N ASP A 405 -10.99 -17.26 8.39
CA ASP A 405 -11.73 -17.90 9.48
C ASP A 405 -11.95 -16.94 10.67
N ALA A 406 -10.92 -16.17 11.04
CA ALA A 406 -11.04 -15.15 12.07
C ALA A 406 -12.01 -14.03 11.65
N HIS A 407 -11.96 -13.61 10.38
CA HIS A 407 -12.87 -12.60 9.84
C HIS A 407 -14.33 -13.05 9.93
N ASP A 408 -14.63 -14.31 9.65
CA ASP A 408 -15.99 -14.86 9.76
C ASP A 408 -16.48 -14.91 11.21
N ILE A 409 -15.61 -15.27 12.16
CA ILE A 409 -15.92 -15.19 13.59
C ILE A 409 -16.23 -13.73 14.00
N PHE A 410 -15.45 -12.77 13.51
CA PHE A 410 -15.67 -11.35 13.80
C PHE A 410 -17.00 -10.83 13.26
N LEU A 411 -17.40 -11.25 12.06
CA LEU A 411 -18.71 -10.91 11.50
C LEU A 411 -19.86 -11.46 12.37
N GLN A 412 -19.77 -12.72 12.79
CA GLN A 412 -20.77 -13.34 13.67
C GLN A 412 -20.87 -12.63 15.03
N ARG A 413 -19.74 -12.15 15.55
CA ARG A 413 -19.65 -11.44 16.84
C ARG A 413 -19.93 -9.94 16.73
N LYS A 414 -20.31 -9.44 15.55
CA LYS A 414 -20.56 -8.02 15.26
C LYS A 414 -19.37 -7.12 15.61
N ILE A 415 -18.17 -7.57 15.27
CA ILE A 415 -16.93 -6.78 15.39
C ILE A 415 -16.66 -6.12 14.04
N LEU A 416 -16.43 -4.81 14.04
CA LEU A 416 -16.15 -4.06 12.82
C LEU A 416 -14.66 -4.17 12.48
N VAL A 417 -14.35 -4.92 11.42
CA VAL A 417 -12.98 -4.99 10.88
C VAL A 417 -12.82 -3.93 9.80
N LEU A 418 -11.94 -2.97 10.04
CA LEU A 418 -11.52 -1.96 9.06
C LEU A 418 -10.32 -2.54 8.28
N PRO A 419 -10.52 -2.90 7.00
CA PRO A 419 -9.57 -3.75 6.28
C PRO A 419 -8.27 -3.02 5.94
N ASP A 420 -7.18 -3.78 5.95
CA ASP A 420 -5.82 -3.37 5.58
C ASP A 420 -5.72 -2.68 4.20
N LEU A 421 -6.50 -3.12 3.21
CA LEU A 421 -6.61 -2.49 1.88
C LEU A 421 -7.00 -1.01 1.92
N TYR A 422 -7.66 -0.59 3.00
CA TYR A 422 -8.11 0.78 3.19
C TYR A 422 -7.29 1.47 4.27
N ILE A 423 -7.28 0.93 5.49
CA ILE A 423 -6.91 1.70 6.68
C ILE A 423 -5.42 2.06 6.73
N ASN A 424 -4.54 1.20 6.19
CA ASN A 424 -3.10 1.46 6.14
C ASN A 424 -2.65 2.11 4.80
N ALA A 425 -3.59 2.44 3.91
CA ALA A 425 -3.29 3.00 2.59
C ALA A 425 -2.68 4.41 2.63
N GLY A 426 -2.75 5.11 3.77
CA GLY A 426 -2.12 6.42 3.92
C GLY A 426 -0.62 6.44 3.60
N GLY A 427 0.09 5.33 3.83
CA GLY A 427 1.49 5.19 3.45
C GLY A 427 1.70 5.26 1.93
N VAL A 428 0.84 4.60 1.13
CA VAL A 428 0.95 4.63 -0.33
C VAL A 428 0.43 5.94 -0.91
N THR A 429 -0.62 6.54 -0.32
CA THR A 429 -1.13 7.85 -0.71
C THR A 429 -0.06 8.94 -0.59
N VAL A 430 0.66 9.00 0.55
CA VAL A 430 1.72 10.00 0.71
C VAL A 430 2.98 9.64 -0.10
N SER A 431 3.22 8.35 -0.38
CA SER A 431 4.26 7.95 -1.33
C SER A 431 3.94 8.44 -2.76
N PHE A 432 2.66 8.44 -3.15
CA PHE A 432 2.22 9.00 -4.42
C PHE A 432 2.47 10.51 -4.48
N PHE A 433 2.18 11.25 -3.40
CA PHE A 433 2.50 12.67 -3.32
C PHE A 433 4.01 12.93 -3.40
N GLU A 434 4.84 12.09 -2.75
CA GLU A 434 6.30 12.17 -2.89
C GLU A 434 6.76 11.94 -4.33
N TRP A 435 6.18 10.94 -5.01
CA TRP A 435 6.48 10.66 -6.40
C TRP A 435 6.11 11.85 -7.30
N LEU A 436 4.90 12.41 -7.16
CA LEU A 436 4.48 13.61 -7.86
C LEU A 436 5.39 14.82 -7.58
N LYS A 437 5.78 15.04 -6.32
CA LYS A 437 6.73 16.10 -5.96
C LYS A 437 8.04 15.98 -6.74
N ASN A 438 8.59 14.76 -6.81
CA ASN A 438 9.84 14.51 -7.52
C ASN A 438 9.70 14.70 -9.05
N LEU A 439 8.53 14.39 -9.63
CA LEU A 439 8.25 14.65 -11.05
C LEU A 439 8.01 16.13 -11.38
N ASN A 440 7.54 16.93 -10.42
CA ASN A 440 7.27 18.36 -10.63
C ASN A 440 8.52 19.24 -10.41
N HIS A 441 9.57 18.70 -9.76
CA HIS A 441 10.82 19.40 -9.43
C HIS A 441 10.65 20.74 -8.68
N VAL A 442 9.49 20.96 -8.04
CA VAL A 442 9.13 22.19 -7.34
C VAL A 442 8.45 21.85 -6.02
N SER A 443 8.83 22.52 -4.94
CA SER A 443 8.13 22.44 -3.66
C SER A 443 6.75 23.10 -3.76
N TYR A 444 5.72 22.43 -3.25
CA TYR A 444 4.36 22.96 -3.24
C TYR A 444 4.28 24.36 -2.61
N GLY A 445 3.55 25.26 -3.28
CA GLY A 445 3.32 26.64 -2.87
C GLY A 445 4.46 27.62 -3.21
N ARG A 446 5.66 27.16 -3.54
CA ARG A 446 6.83 28.02 -3.81
C ARG A 446 6.57 29.11 -4.86
N LEU A 447 5.83 28.78 -5.92
CA LEU A 447 5.55 29.70 -7.03
C LEU A 447 4.36 30.62 -6.76
N THR A 448 3.47 30.28 -5.81
CA THR A 448 2.18 30.96 -5.63
C THR A 448 2.04 31.72 -4.32
N PHE A 449 2.81 31.38 -3.27
CA PHE A 449 2.60 31.92 -1.91
C PHE A 449 2.43 33.43 -1.83
N LYS A 450 3.33 34.20 -2.46
CA LYS A 450 3.25 35.67 -2.43
C LYS A 450 2.02 36.16 -3.20
N TYR A 451 1.79 35.61 -4.39
CA TYR A 451 0.67 36.01 -5.24
C TYR A 451 -0.68 35.75 -4.55
N GLU A 452 -0.83 34.55 -3.97
CA GLU A 452 -2.07 34.12 -3.32
C GLU A 452 -2.33 34.91 -2.03
N ARG A 453 -1.29 35.19 -1.24
CA ARG A 453 -1.38 36.10 -0.10
C ARG A 453 -1.84 37.49 -0.50
N ASP A 454 -1.18 38.10 -1.47
CA ASP A 454 -1.49 39.47 -1.89
C ASP A 454 -2.89 39.53 -2.54
N SER A 455 -3.26 38.50 -3.31
CA SER A 455 -4.60 38.35 -3.90
C SER A 455 -5.69 38.25 -2.82
N ASN A 456 -5.48 37.44 -1.78
CA ASN A 456 -6.42 37.32 -0.67
C ASN A 456 -6.58 38.64 0.11
N TYR A 457 -5.49 39.37 0.37
CA TYR A 457 -5.60 40.70 0.99
C TYR A 457 -6.31 41.71 0.08
N HIS A 458 -6.09 41.68 -1.24
CA HIS A 458 -6.85 42.50 -2.17
C HIS A 458 -8.34 42.12 -2.21
N LEU A 459 -8.68 40.84 -2.05
CA LEU A 459 -10.07 40.39 -1.94
C LEU A 459 -10.73 40.96 -0.68
N LEU A 460 -10.08 40.83 0.49
CA LEU A 460 -10.57 41.40 1.75
C LEU A 460 -10.72 42.93 1.65
N MET A 461 -9.73 43.59 1.04
CA MET A 461 -9.76 45.04 0.80
C MET A 461 -10.91 45.45 -0.13
N SER A 462 -11.21 44.65 -1.16
CA SER A 462 -12.31 44.92 -2.08
C SER A 462 -13.67 44.86 -1.38
N VAL A 463 -13.84 43.92 -0.44
CA VAL A 463 -15.04 43.82 0.41
C VAL A 463 -15.12 45.03 1.33
N GLN A 464 -14.02 45.36 2.03
CA GLN A 464 -13.93 46.54 2.90
C GLN A 464 -14.32 47.82 2.16
N GLN A 465 -13.68 48.11 1.02
CA GLN A 465 -13.96 49.31 0.23
C GLN A 465 -15.40 49.34 -0.30
N SER A 466 -16.01 48.19 -0.57
CA SER A 466 -17.41 48.12 -1.03
C SER A 466 -18.39 48.44 0.09
N LEU A 467 -18.14 47.93 1.31
CA LEU A 467 -18.94 48.26 2.49
C LEU A 467 -18.75 49.72 2.89
N GLU A 468 -17.52 50.21 2.93
CA GLU A 468 -17.22 51.61 3.25
C GLU A 468 -17.84 52.56 2.22
N ARG A 469 -17.88 52.22 0.92
CA ARG A 469 -18.58 53.01 -0.09
C ARG A 469 -20.10 53.07 0.16
N LYS A 470 -20.72 51.98 0.59
CA LYS A 470 -22.17 51.89 0.81
C LYS A 470 -22.61 52.57 2.12
N PHE A 471 -21.81 52.43 3.18
CA PHE A 471 -22.18 52.81 4.55
C PHE A 471 -21.38 54.01 5.09
N ARG A 472 -20.64 54.71 4.23
CA ARG A 472 -19.68 55.78 4.59
C ARG A 472 -20.21 56.86 5.53
N LYS A 473 -21.50 57.16 5.47
CA LYS A 473 -22.15 58.20 6.30
C LYS A 473 -22.58 57.72 7.69
N SER A 474 -22.60 56.40 7.93
CA SER A 474 -23.23 55.81 9.11
C SER A 474 -22.25 55.09 10.06
N CYS A 475 -21.15 54.50 9.55
CA CYS A 475 -20.36 53.54 10.34
C CYS A 475 -18.83 53.72 10.34
N GLY A 476 -18.26 54.83 9.85
CA GLY A 476 -16.79 55.01 9.87
C GLY A 476 -16.05 53.95 9.02
N SER A 477 -14.81 53.59 9.41
CA SER A 477 -14.03 52.53 8.73
C SER A 477 -14.51 51.15 9.16
N ILE A 478 -14.59 50.21 8.20
CA ILE A 478 -15.06 48.83 8.41
C ILE A 478 -13.91 47.88 8.07
N PRO A 479 -12.98 47.63 9.00
CA PRO A 479 -11.81 46.80 8.73
C PRO A 479 -12.23 45.33 8.51
N ILE A 480 -11.86 44.77 7.36
CA ILE A 480 -12.06 43.36 7.05
C ILE A 480 -10.73 42.63 7.21
N ILE A 481 -10.57 41.94 8.34
CA ILE A 481 -9.34 41.22 8.70
C ILE A 481 -9.56 39.70 8.68
N PRO A 482 -8.53 38.90 8.33
CA PRO A 482 -8.61 37.46 8.37
C PRO A 482 -8.74 36.93 9.81
N THR A 483 -9.47 35.82 10.01
CA THR A 483 -9.47 35.09 11.29
C THR A 483 -8.12 34.40 11.51
N PRO A 484 -7.77 33.97 12.75
CA PRO A 484 -6.52 33.24 13.00
C PRO A 484 -6.34 32.00 12.09
N GLU A 485 -7.41 31.26 11.82
CA GLU A 485 -7.41 30.07 10.96
C GLU A 485 -7.16 30.43 9.50
N PHE A 486 -7.80 31.50 9.01
CA PHE A 486 -7.61 31.96 7.64
C PHE A 486 -6.24 32.62 7.46
N GLN A 487 -5.75 33.35 8.46
CA GLN A 487 -4.41 33.94 8.47
C GLN A 487 -3.32 32.87 8.34
N ALA A 488 -3.50 31.70 8.96
CA ALA A 488 -2.60 30.56 8.80
C ALA A 488 -2.59 29.96 7.39
N ARG A 489 -3.63 30.23 6.58
CA ARG A 489 -3.81 29.74 5.20
C ARG A 489 -3.77 30.83 4.14
N ILE A 490 -3.45 32.07 4.53
CA ILE A 490 -3.58 33.25 3.67
C ILE A 490 -2.72 33.15 2.42
N ALA A 491 -1.56 32.48 2.52
CA ALA A 491 -0.63 32.29 1.43
C ALA A 491 -0.96 31.07 0.56
N GLY A 492 -2.05 30.34 0.81
CA GLY A 492 -2.35 29.08 0.14
C GLY A 492 -1.69 27.87 0.82
N ALA A 493 -1.67 26.74 0.12
CA ALA A 493 -1.28 25.45 0.68
C ALA A 493 0.21 25.17 0.53
N SER A 494 0.88 24.87 1.66
CA SER A 494 2.25 24.34 1.67
C SER A 494 2.29 22.83 1.41
N GLU A 495 3.48 22.26 1.20
CA GLU A 495 3.66 20.80 1.10
C GLU A 495 3.04 20.04 2.28
N LYS A 496 3.21 20.56 3.51
CA LYS A 496 2.61 19.99 4.72
C LYS A 496 1.08 19.98 4.65
N ASP A 497 0.50 21.07 4.16
CA ASP A 497 -0.96 21.22 4.07
C ASP A 497 -1.53 20.30 2.98
N ILE A 498 -0.85 20.21 1.83
CA ILE A 498 -1.22 19.29 0.74
C ILE A 498 -1.19 17.85 1.22
N VAL A 499 -0.14 17.43 1.93
CA VAL A 499 -0.05 16.06 2.46
C VAL A 499 -1.18 15.78 3.46
N HIS A 500 -1.45 16.69 4.40
CA HIS A 500 -2.48 16.49 5.41
C HIS A 500 -3.89 16.48 4.81
N CYS A 501 -4.24 17.50 4.03
CA CYS A 501 -5.57 17.63 3.41
C CYS A 501 -5.80 16.56 2.34
N GLY A 502 -4.79 16.29 1.51
CA GLY A 502 -4.86 15.26 0.48
C GLY A 502 -5.05 13.87 1.08
N LEU A 503 -4.31 13.53 2.15
CA LEU A 503 -4.49 12.25 2.84
C LEU A 503 -5.87 12.14 3.49
N ALA A 504 -6.32 13.17 4.22
CA ALA A 504 -7.63 13.17 4.86
C ALA A 504 -8.76 13.00 3.82
N PHE A 505 -8.69 13.76 2.72
CA PHE A 505 -9.65 13.67 1.61
C PHE A 505 -9.69 12.28 0.99
N THR A 506 -8.53 11.69 0.69
CA THR A 506 -8.46 10.34 0.10
C THR A 506 -9.06 9.30 1.06
N MET A 507 -8.71 9.34 2.34
CA MET A 507 -9.24 8.40 3.34
C MET A 507 -10.76 8.54 3.50
N GLU A 508 -11.28 9.77 3.55
CA GLU A 508 -12.72 10.06 3.64
C GLU A 508 -13.49 9.58 2.40
N ARG A 509 -12.99 9.94 1.21
CA ARG A 509 -13.59 9.54 -0.06
C ARG A 509 -13.66 8.03 -0.20
N SER A 510 -12.57 7.32 0.11
CA SER A 510 -12.53 5.87 0.02
C SER A 510 -13.40 5.19 1.06
N ALA A 511 -13.48 5.70 2.31
CA ALA A 511 -14.44 5.21 3.29
C ALA A 511 -15.87 5.29 2.76
N ARG A 512 -16.28 6.45 2.24
CA ARG A 512 -17.62 6.64 1.68
C ARG A 512 -17.90 5.70 0.51
N GLN A 513 -16.93 5.45 -0.37
CA GLN A 513 -17.05 4.47 -1.45
C GLN A 513 -17.27 3.06 -0.90
N ILE A 514 -16.47 2.63 0.07
CA ILE A 514 -16.58 1.30 0.70
C ILE A 514 -17.94 1.16 1.40
N MET A 515 -18.37 2.15 2.18
CA MET A 515 -19.67 2.14 2.85
C MET A 515 -20.85 2.11 1.86
N SER A 516 -20.74 2.82 0.74
CA SER A 516 -21.74 2.81 -0.34
C SER A 516 -21.83 1.43 -0.99
N ILE A 517 -20.69 0.79 -1.28
CA ILE A 517 -20.63 -0.57 -1.82
C ILE A 517 -21.18 -1.59 -0.81
N ALA A 518 -20.83 -1.47 0.47
CA ALA A 518 -21.36 -2.31 1.53
C ALA A 518 -22.89 -2.21 1.61
N THR A 519 -23.44 -1.00 1.45
CA THR A 519 -24.89 -0.79 1.37
C THR A 519 -25.48 -1.40 0.10
N LYS A 520 -24.87 -1.15 -1.07
CA LYS A 520 -25.33 -1.64 -2.39
C LYS A 520 -25.48 -3.16 -2.43
N TYR A 521 -24.53 -3.89 -1.86
CA TYR A 521 -24.51 -5.36 -1.87
C TYR A 521 -24.95 -5.98 -0.54
N ASN A 522 -25.53 -5.19 0.38
CA ASN A 522 -26.02 -5.64 1.69
C ASN A 522 -24.98 -6.44 2.51
N LEU A 523 -23.74 -5.94 2.55
CA LEU A 523 -22.60 -6.60 3.21
C LEU A 523 -22.52 -6.31 4.72
N GLY A 524 -23.31 -5.35 5.24
CA GLY A 524 -23.31 -5.00 6.66
C GLY A 524 -21.92 -4.61 7.16
N LEU A 525 -21.36 -5.38 8.10
CA LEU A 525 -20.03 -5.14 8.68
C LEU A 525 -18.88 -5.70 7.84
N ASP A 526 -19.13 -6.40 6.73
CA ASP A 526 -18.09 -6.96 5.87
C ASP A 526 -17.47 -5.89 4.94
N GLN A 527 -16.75 -4.96 5.56
CA GLN A 527 -16.06 -3.86 4.89
C GLN A 527 -14.88 -4.34 4.06
N ARG A 528 -14.30 -5.50 4.38
CA ARG A 528 -13.23 -6.11 3.58
C ARG A 528 -13.73 -6.52 2.21
N THR A 529 -14.83 -7.28 2.14
CA THR A 529 -15.43 -7.65 0.85
C THR A 529 -15.82 -6.42 0.05
N ALA A 530 -16.39 -5.39 0.70
CA ALA A 530 -16.71 -4.12 0.04
C ALA A 530 -15.47 -3.42 -0.53
N ALA A 531 -14.34 -3.44 0.17
CA ALA A 531 -13.08 -2.88 -0.31
C ALA A 531 -12.50 -3.65 -1.51
N TYR A 532 -12.54 -4.99 -1.49
CA TYR A 532 -12.14 -5.81 -2.64
C TYR A 532 -13.05 -5.58 -3.84
N ILE A 533 -14.38 -5.48 -3.66
CA ILE A 533 -15.30 -5.12 -4.75
C ILE A 533 -14.93 -3.75 -5.35
N CYS A 534 -14.64 -2.75 -4.50
CA CYS A 534 -14.18 -1.44 -4.93
C CYS A 534 -12.93 -1.53 -5.81
N ALA A 535 -11.93 -2.31 -5.38
CA ALA A 535 -10.71 -2.53 -6.13
C ALA A 535 -10.96 -3.25 -7.47
N ILE A 536 -11.67 -4.38 -7.44
CA ILE A 536 -11.97 -5.20 -8.61
C ILE A 536 -12.72 -4.38 -9.65
N GLU A 537 -13.78 -3.65 -9.27
CA GLU A 537 -14.55 -2.85 -10.23
C GLU A 537 -13.69 -1.79 -10.95
N LYS A 538 -12.74 -1.15 -10.24
CA LYS A 538 -11.84 -0.13 -10.81
C LYS A 538 -10.78 -0.75 -11.73
N ILE A 539 -10.18 -1.87 -11.33
CA ILE A 539 -9.17 -2.56 -12.13
C ILE A 539 -9.83 -3.18 -13.37
N PHE A 540 -10.95 -3.86 -13.19
CA PHE A 540 -11.73 -4.48 -14.27
C PHE A 540 -12.14 -3.45 -15.33
N LYS A 541 -12.55 -2.25 -14.93
CA LYS A 541 -12.84 -1.15 -15.85
C LYS A 541 -11.65 -0.84 -16.77
N THR A 542 -10.43 -0.83 -16.24
CA THR A 542 -9.21 -0.59 -17.02
C THR A 542 -9.01 -1.69 -18.08
N TYR A 543 -9.24 -2.96 -17.73
CA TYR A 543 -9.12 -4.08 -18.68
C TYR A 543 -10.20 -4.06 -19.78
N ILE A 544 -11.43 -3.65 -19.45
CA ILE A 544 -12.50 -3.48 -20.46
C ILE A 544 -12.09 -2.44 -21.49
N GLU A 545 -11.62 -1.28 -21.04
CA GLU A 545 -11.29 -0.15 -21.92
C GLU A 545 -10.02 -0.41 -22.74
N ALA A 546 -9.09 -1.22 -22.23
CA ALA A 546 -7.83 -1.56 -22.89
C ALA A 546 -7.87 -2.83 -23.77
N SER A 547 -9.02 -3.49 -23.94
CA SER A 547 -9.16 -4.75 -24.73
C SER A 547 -8.35 -5.95 -24.22
N PHE A 548 -8.25 -6.10 -22.89
CA PHE A 548 -7.70 -7.25 -22.15
C PHE A 548 -6.19 -7.53 -22.28
N ILE A 549 -5.54 -7.27 -23.42
CA ILE A 549 -4.12 -7.57 -23.66
C ILE A 549 -3.33 -6.28 -23.89
N TYR A 550 -2.11 -6.21 -23.35
CA TYR A 550 -1.13 -5.14 -23.58
C TYR A 550 -0.46 -5.23 -24.94
#